data_AF-A0A3C1BKB4-F1
#
_entry.id   AF-A0A3C1BKB4-F1
#
_cell.length_a   1.000
_cell.length_b   1.000
_cell.length_c   1.000
_cell.angle_alpha   90.00
_cell.angle_beta   90.00
_cell.angle_gamma   90.00
#
_symmetry.space_group_name_H-M   'P 1'
#
loop_
_entity.id
_entity.type
_entity.pdbx_description
1 polymer ?
#
loop_
_entity_poly.entity_id
_entity_poly.type
_entity_poly.pdbx_seq_one_letter_code
_entity_poly.pdbx_strand_id
1 'polypeptide(L)'
;CDTNGGTLPDEVFEIVSDVATHIPGDHLGIHTHNDTENAVANTLAAVQAGVRQLQGTINGLGERCGNANLVSLIPTLLLKPRYAERFETGIDIENLPALRGVSNLLDELLNQTPNRHAPYVGASAFAHKGG
;
A
#
# COMPACT_ATOMS: atom_id res chain seq x y z
N CYS A 1 6.65 -4.94 12.20
CA CYS A 1 5.62 -5.81 11.62
C CYS A 1 4.35 -5.65 12.45
N ASP A 2 3.21 -5.39 11.81
CA ASP A 2 1.88 -5.46 12.44
C ASP A 2 1.23 -6.78 12.04
N THR A 3 1.58 -7.84 12.80
CA THR A 3 1.21 -9.23 12.47
C THR A 3 -0.29 -9.48 12.59
N ASN A 4 -0.93 -8.85 13.58
CA ASN A 4 -2.34 -9.07 13.87
C ASN A 4 -3.27 -8.13 13.08
N GLY A 5 -2.72 -7.14 12.38
CA GLY A 5 -3.47 -6.14 11.61
C GLY A 5 -4.27 -5.19 12.49
N GLY A 6 -3.84 -5.01 13.74
CA GLY A 6 -4.59 -4.34 14.80
C GLY A 6 -4.03 -2.98 15.22
N THR A 7 -2.82 -2.63 14.78
CA THR A 7 -2.19 -1.36 15.15
C THR A 7 -2.80 -0.21 14.36
N LEU A 8 -2.99 0.95 14.97
CA LEU A 8 -3.52 2.13 14.28
C LEU A 8 -2.41 3.00 13.67
N PRO A 9 -2.71 3.85 12.66
CA PRO A 9 -1.68 4.59 11.94
C PRO A 9 -0.82 5.53 12.80
N ASP A 10 -1.41 6.15 13.82
CA ASP A 10 -0.71 7.01 14.78
C ASP A 10 0.24 6.20 15.67
N GLU A 11 -0.21 5.04 16.18
CA GLU A 11 0.67 4.12 16.92
C GLU A 11 1.84 3.63 16.07
N VAL A 12 1.58 3.28 14.79
CA VAL A 12 2.66 2.88 13.86
C VAL A 12 3.65 4.02 13.65
N PHE A 13 3.18 5.25 13.49
CA PHE A 13 4.05 6.41 13.35
C PHE A 13 4.94 6.60 14.58
N GLU A 14 4.37 6.55 15.79
CA GLU A 14 5.10 6.70 17.05
C GLU A 14 6.16 5.61 17.23
N ILE A 15 5.77 4.34 17.07
CA ILE A 15 6.68 3.19 17.20
C ILE A 15 7.82 3.28 16.19
N VAL A 16 7.52 3.58 14.92
CA VAL A 16 8.55 3.67 13.88
C VAL A 16 9.45 4.88 14.09
N SER A 17 8.92 6.01 14.55
CA SER A 17 9.72 7.22 14.82
C SER A 17 10.74 6.96 15.92
N ASP A 18 10.33 6.26 16.98
CA ASP A 18 11.23 5.86 18.08
C ASP A 18 12.34 4.94 17.58
N VAL A 19 11.98 3.88 16.84
CA VAL A 19 12.97 2.96 16.24
C VAL A 19 13.93 3.67 15.28
N ALA A 20 13.44 4.63 14.51
CA ALA A 20 14.25 5.40 13.56
C ALA A 20 15.27 6.32 14.24
N THR A 21 15.13 6.60 15.54
CA THR A 21 16.18 7.30 16.32
C THR A 21 17.42 6.43 16.54
N HIS A 22 17.26 5.11 16.44
CA HIS A 22 18.31 4.11 16.72
C HIS A 22 18.81 3.41 15.46
N ILE A 23 17.96 3.29 14.43
CA ILE A 23 18.25 2.55 13.20
C ILE A 23 17.97 3.45 12.00
N PRO A 24 18.95 3.65 11.09
CA PRO A 24 18.74 4.36 9.85
C PRO A 24 17.54 3.83 9.05
N GLY A 25 16.77 4.74 8.47
CA GLY A 25 15.51 4.39 7.79
C GLY A 25 15.67 3.46 6.59
N ASP A 26 16.82 3.49 5.90
CA ASP A 26 17.19 2.57 4.81
C ASP A 26 17.44 1.13 5.27
N HIS A 27 17.59 0.90 6.58
CA HIS A 27 17.63 -0.42 7.21
C HIS A 27 16.29 -0.81 7.85
N LEU A 28 15.24 0.00 7.68
CA LEU A 28 13.91 -0.27 8.25
C LEU A 28 12.90 -0.66 7.19
N GLY A 29 12.17 -1.73 7.50
CA GLY A 29 11.05 -2.24 6.71
C GLY A 29 9.75 -2.31 7.51
N ILE A 30 8.63 -2.19 6.81
CA ILE A 30 7.28 -2.36 7.39
C ILE A 30 6.51 -3.44 6.63
N HIS A 31 5.81 -4.28 7.39
CA HIS A 31 4.85 -5.28 6.92
C HIS A 31 3.60 -5.13 7.78
N THR A 32 2.45 -4.89 7.14
CA THR A 32 1.17 -4.63 7.81
C THR A 32 0.10 -5.57 7.29
N HIS A 33 -0.70 -6.11 8.22
CA HIS A 33 -1.91 -6.86 7.92
C HIS A 33 -3.14 -5.96 7.97
N ASN A 34 -4.22 -6.36 7.30
CA ASN A 34 -5.40 -5.50 7.06
C ASN A 34 -6.63 -5.83 7.92
N ASP A 35 -6.46 -6.52 9.05
CA ASP A 35 -7.57 -6.98 9.91
C ASP A 35 -8.45 -5.82 10.45
N THR A 36 -7.91 -4.62 10.59
CA THR A 36 -8.66 -3.39 10.95
C THR A 36 -8.86 -2.42 9.78
N GLU A 37 -8.62 -2.86 8.53
CA GLU A 37 -8.66 -2.02 7.31
C GLU A 37 -7.64 -0.87 7.27
N ASN A 38 -6.61 -0.94 8.11
CA ASN A 38 -5.58 0.11 8.22
C ASN A 38 -4.26 -0.21 7.53
N ALA A 39 -4.09 -1.36 6.85
CA ALA A 39 -2.77 -1.80 6.39
C ALA A 39 -2.05 -0.77 5.51
N VAL A 40 -2.77 -0.19 4.53
CA VAL A 40 -2.24 0.84 3.64
C VAL A 40 -1.91 2.12 4.41
N ALA A 41 -2.79 2.55 5.31
CA ALA A 41 -2.59 3.75 6.13
C ALA A 41 -1.38 3.60 7.07
N ASN A 42 -1.25 2.44 7.71
CA ASN A 42 -0.12 2.05 8.56
C ASN A 42 1.20 2.05 7.77
N THR A 43 1.21 1.49 6.56
CA THR A 43 2.40 1.53 5.71
C THR A 43 2.82 2.98 5.39
N LEU A 44 1.87 3.85 5.06
CA LEU A 44 2.16 5.26 4.77
C LEU A 44 2.60 6.03 6.02
N ALA A 45 2.05 5.71 7.19
CA ALA A 45 2.51 6.26 8.47
C ALA A 45 3.97 5.87 8.75
N ALA A 46 4.33 4.61 8.54
CA ALA A 46 5.70 4.13 8.66
C ALA A 46 6.68 4.83 7.69
N VAL A 47 6.26 5.06 6.43
CA VAL A 47 7.07 5.84 5.45
C VAL A 47 7.37 7.25 6.00
N GLN A 48 6.35 7.90 6.56
CA GLN A 48 6.50 9.25 7.13
C GLN A 48 7.42 9.26 8.35
N ALA A 49 7.41 8.19 9.14
CA ALA A 49 8.26 8.02 10.32
C ALA A 49 9.70 7.60 9.98
N GLY A 50 9.99 7.14 8.76
CA GLY A 50 11.36 6.92 8.29
C GLY A 50 11.64 5.60 7.55
N VAL A 51 10.68 4.68 7.48
CA VAL A 51 10.85 3.38 6.79
C VAL A 51 11.11 3.57 5.29
N ARG A 52 11.96 2.71 4.70
CA ARG A 52 12.29 2.71 3.26
C ARG A 52 12.02 1.40 2.54
N GLN A 53 11.71 0.31 3.25
CA GLN A 53 11.25 -0.94 2.64
C GLN A 53 9.77 -1.20 2.98
N LEU A 54 8.92 -1.34 1.98
CA LEU A 54 7.49 -1.61 2.14
C LEU A 54 7.17 -3.03 1.69
N GLN A 55 6.57 -3.83 2.56
CA GLN A 55 6.10 -5.18 2.24
C GLN A 55 4.58 -5.16 2.12
N GLY A 56 4.09 -5.81 1.08
CA GLY A 56 2.67 -5.90 0.76
C GLY A 56 2.46 -6.82 -0.43
N THR A 57 1.23 -6.93 -0.90
CA THR A 57 0.86 -7.83 -1.98
C THR A 57 -0.04 -7.14 -3.00
N ILE A 58 -0.02 -7.63 -4.24
CA ILE A 58 -0.98 -7.21 -5.27
C ILE A 58 -2.38 -7.61 -4.79
N ASN A 59 -3.34 -6.70 -4.96
CA ASN A 59 -4.73 -6.82 -4.48
C ASN A 59 -4.87 -7.02 -2.96
N GLY A 60 -3.81 -6.79 -2.17
CA GLY A 60 -3.82 -6.99 -0.71
C GLY A 60 -3.93 -8.46 -0.31
N LEU A 61 -3.65 -9.40 -1.21
CA LEU A 61 -3.73 -10.83 -0.95
C LEU A 61 -2.91 -11.26 0.28
N GLY A 62 -3.44 -12.13 1.11
CA GLY A 62 -2.76 -12.66 2.28
C GLY A 62 -3.68 -13.53 3.12
N GLU A 63 -3.19 -13.96 4.28
CA GLU A 63 -4.02 -14.62 5.28
C GLU A 63 -5.07 -13.65 5.84
N ARG A 64 -6.21 -14.19 6.32
CA ARG A 64 -7.29 -13.43 6.97
C ARG A 64 -7.81 -12.29 6.08
N CYS A 65 -7.71 -11.05 6.53
CA CYS A 65 -8.11 -9.84 5.80
C CYS A 65 -7.04 -9.34 4.83
N GLY A 66 -5.90 -10.03 4.73
CA GLY A 66 -4.85 -9.73 3.77
C GLY A 66 -3.72 -8.86 4.32
N ASN A 67 -2.92 -8.34 3.39
CA ASN A 67 -1.77 -7.47 3.65
C ASN A 67 -2.00 -6.06 3.10
N ALA A 68 -1.08 -5.14 3.36
CA ALA A 68 -1.00 -3.87 2.66
C ALA A 68 -1.12 -4.05 1.13
N ASN A 69 -2.12 -3.39 0.55
CA ASN A 69 -2.43 -3.51 -0.86
C ASN A 69 -1.49 -2.64 -1.71
N LEU A 70 -0.56 -3.29 -2.42
CA LEU A 70 0.40 -2.61 -3.31
C LEU A 70 -0.29 -1.87 -4.46
N VAL A 71 -1.48 -2.31 -4.89
CA VAL A 71 -2.26 -1.60 -5.91
C VAL A 71 -2.72 -0.23 -5.41
N SER A 72 -2.91 -0.05 -4.10
CA SER A 72 -3.20 1.25 -3.50
C SER A 72 -1.93 2.05 -3.22
N LEU A 73 -0.86 1.39 -2.76
CA LEU A 73 0.39 2.05 -2.37
C LEU A 73 1.17 2.61 -3.56
N ILE A 74 1.36 1.83 -4.63
CA ILE A 74 2.20 2.22 -5.77
C ILE A 74 1.73 3.54 -6.40
N PRO A 75 0.44 3.70 -6.80
CA PRO A 75 -0.03 4.97 -7.36
C PRO A 75 -0.04 6.09 -6.31
N THR A 76 -0.27 5.77 -5.03
CA THR A 76 -0.20 6.78 -3.96
C THR A 76 1.19 7.38 -3.85
N LEU A 77 2.23 6.54 -3.86
CA LEU A 77 3.62 6.97 -3.77
C LEU A 77 4.08 7.72 -5.01
N LEU A 78 3.64 7.29 -6.20
CA LEU A 78 4.04 7.89 -7.48
C LEU A 78 3.29 9.17 -7.84
N LEU A 79 2.02 9.31 -7.44
CA LEU A 79 1.14 10.39 -7.95
C LEU A 79 0.79 11.46 -6.92
N LYS A 80 0.87 11.17 -5.61
CA LYS A 80 0.49 12.17 -4.60
C LYS A 80 1.70 13.05 -4.29
N PRO A 81 1.60 14.39 -4.45
CA PRO A 81 2.71 15.32 -4.20
C PRO A 81 3.43 15.10 -2.86
N ARG A 82 2.65 14.84 -1.80
CA ARG A 82 3.17 14.53 -0.45
C ARG A 82 4.21 13.39 -0.42
N TYR A 83 4.16 12.46 -1.36
CA TYR A 83 5.10 11.34 -1.47
C TYR A 83 6.00 11.49 -2.69
N ALA A 84 5.44 11.75 -3.87
CA ALA A 84 6.16 11.80 -5.13
C ALA A 84 7.27 12.86 -5.18
N GLU A 85 7.11 13.98 -4.47
CA GLU A 85 8.12 15.05 -4.42
C GLU A 85 9.22 14.78 -3.38
N ARG A 86 9.01 13.80 -2.47
CA ARG A 86 9.86 13.55 -1.30
C ARG A 86 10.57 12.21 -1.34
N PHE A 87 10.07 11.27 -2.13
CA PHE A 87 10.56 9.91 -2.18
C PHE A 87 10.65 9.43 -3.62
N GLU A 88 11.76 8.76 -3.94
CA GLU A 88 11.93 8.02 -5.17
C GLU A 88 11.54 6.56 -4.94
N THR A 89 10.97 5.93 -5.96
CA THR A 89 10.72 4.49 -5.96
C THR A 89 11.44 3.86 -7.14
N GLY A 90 11.68 2.55 -7.08
CA GLY A 90 12.23 1.79 -8.23
C GLY A 90 11.22 1.52 -9.35
N ILE A 91 10.03 2.14 -9.31
CA ILE A 91 8.96 1.91 -10.27
C ILE A 91 8.92 3.07 -11.25
N ASP A 92 9.12 2.78 -12.53
CA ASP A 92 8.94 3.75 -13.60
C ASP A 92 7.45 4.12 -13.72
N ILE A 93 7.16 5.43 -13.68
CA ILE A 93 5.81 5.96 -13.78
C ILE A 93 5.14 5.61 -15.12
N GLU A 94 5.91 5.42 -16.19
CA GLU A 94 5.41 5.00 -17.50
C GLU A 94 4.80 3.59 -17.47
N ASN A 95 5.20 2.75 -16.50
CA ASN A 95 4.64 1.42 -16.29
C ASN A 95 3.35 1.43 -15.45
N LEU A 96 2.99 2.56 -14.82
CA LEU A 96 1.83 2.64 -13.94
C LEU A 96 0.50 2.20 -14.59
N PRO A 97 0.22 2.49 -15.88
CA PRO A 97 -0.99 1.99 -16.55
C PRO A 97 -1.10 0.46 -16.58
N ALA A 98 0.03 -0.28 -16.53
CA ALA A 98 0.04 -1.74 -16.53
C ALA A 98 -0.46 -2.35 -15.20
N LEU A 99 -0.53 -1.57 -14.12
CA LEU A 99 -0.94 -2.04 -12.79
C LEU A 99 -2.33 -2.68 -12.78
N ARG A 100 -3.26 -2.17 -13.60
CA ARG A 100 -4.58 -2.78 -13.78
C ARG A 100 -4.51 -4.17 -14.40
N GLY A 101 -3.63 -4.36 -15.39
CA GLY A 101 -3.40 -5.66 -16.00
C GLY A 101 -2.84 -6.66 -14.99
N VAL A 102 -1.87 -6.24 -14.17
CA VAL A 102 -1.28 -7.08 -13.10
C VAL A 102 -2.34 -7.48 -12.06
N SER A 103 -3.17 -6.53 -11.62
CA SER A 103 -4.26 -6.78 -10.68
C SER A 103 -5.27 -7.80 -11.23
N ASN A 104 -5.74 -7.61 -12.47
CA ASN A 104 -6.70 -8.51 -13.10
C ASN A 104 -6.12 -9.91 -13.37
N LEU A 105 -4.84 -9.97 -13.79
CA LEU A 105 -4.15 -11.24 -14.03
C LEU A 105 -4.07 -12.07 -12.75
N LEU A 106 -3.78 -11.44 -11.61
CA LEU A 106 -3.79 -12.15 -10.33
C LEU A 106 -5.18 -12.69 -9.99
N ASP A 107 -6.24 -11.88 -10.14
CA ASP A 107 -7.61 -12.32 -9.88
C ASP A 107 -8.01 -13.50 -10.79
N GLU A 108 -7.63 -13.44 -12.08
CA GLU A 108 -7.85 -14.53 -13.04
C GLU A 108 -7.14 -15.83 -12.60
N LEU A 109 -5.86 -15.75 -12.22
CA LEU A 109 -5.08 -16.90 -11.75
C LEU A 109 -5.65 -17.52 -10.47
N LEU A 110 -6.28 -16.71 -9.61
CA LEU A 110 -6.97 -17.15 -8.40
C LEU A 110 -8.41 -17.59 -8.64
N ASN A 111 -8.89 -17.54 -9.89
CA ASN A 111 -10.27 -17.78 -10.28
C ASN A 111 -11.27 -16.90 -9.50
N GLN A 112 -10.88 -15.65 -9.26
CA GLN A 112 -11.68 -14.62 -8.60
C GLN A 112 -12.19 -13.60 -9.63
N THR A 113 -13.37 -13.03 -9.35
CA THR A 113 -13.88 -11.92 -10.17
C THR A 113 -13.21 -10.62 -9.76
N PRO A 114 -12.67 -9.82 -10.70
CA PRO A 114 -12.06 -8.55 -10.36
C PRO A 114 -12.97 -7.60 -9.59
N ASN A 115 -12.45 -7.01 -8.51
CA ASN A 115 -13.21 -6.04 -7.73
C ASN A 115 -13.38 -4.73 -8.52
N ARG A 116 -14.60 -4.48 -9.00
CA ARG A 116 -14.94 -3.27 -9.77
C ARG A 116 -14.75 -1.97 -9.01
N HIS A 117 -14.68 -2.01 -7.68
CA HIS A 117 -14.49 -0.87 -6.80
C HIS A 117 -13.08 -0.80 -6.20
N ALA A 118 -12.15 -1.67 -6.64
CA ALA A 118 -10.77 -1.65 -6.18
C ALA A 118 -10.15 -0.26 -6.41
N PRO A 119 -9.44 0.32 -5.43
CA PRO A 119 -8.74 1.59 -5.60
C PRO A 119 -7.80 1.55 -6.82
N TYR A 120 -7.77 2.64 -7.58
CA TYR A 120 -6.94 2.85 -8.78
C TYR A 120 -7.21 1.94 -10.00
N VAL A 121 -7.49 0.66 -9.81
CA VAL A 121 -7.57 -0.32 -10.92
C VAL A 121 -9.00 -0.78 -11.23
N GLY A 122 -9.92 -0.61 -10.29
CA GLY A 122 -11.31 -1.00 -10.46
C GLY A 122 -11.99 -0.22 -11.59
N ALA A 123 -12.82 -0.90 -12.38
CA ALA A 123 -13.54 -0.27 -13.49
C ALA A 123 -14.42 0.93 -13.05
N SER A 124 -14.79 1.00 -11.77
CA SER A 124 -15.58 2.08 -11.18
C SER A 124 -14.75 3.05 -10.35
N ALA A 125 -13.42 2.89 -10.23
CA ALA A 125 -12.57 3.67 -9.32
C ALA A 125 -12.57 5.18 -9.62
N PHE A 126 -12.82 5.56 -10.87
CA PHE A 126 -12.93 6.95 -11.33
C PHE A 126 -14.29 7.27 -11.97
N ALA A 127 -15.24 6.32 -11.88
CA ALA A 127 -16.57 6.52 -12.42
C ALA A 127 -17.35 7.51 -11.53
N HIS A 128 -18.01 8.47 -12.17
CA HIS A 128 -18.89 9.43 -11.53
C HIS A 128 -20.20 9.43 -12.33
N LYS A 129 -21.33 9.18 -11.65
CA LYS A 129 -22.63 9.57 -12.21
C LYS A 129 -22.82 11.04 -11.84
N GLY A 130 -22.85 11.91 -12.85
CA GLY A 130 -23.27 13.30 -12.63
C GLY A 130 -24.62 13.31 -11.92
N GLY A 131 -24.69 13.99 -10.77
CA GLY A 131 -25.97 14.37 -10.18
C GLY A 131 -26.68 15.40 -11.05
#